data_AF-A0A0M2EV95-F1
#
_entry.id   AF-A0A0M2EV95-F1
#
_cell.length_a   1.000
_cell.length_b   1.000
_cell.length_c   1.000
_cell.angle_alpha   90.00
_cell.angle_beta   90.00
_cell.angle_gamma   90.00
#
_symmetry.space_group_name_H-M   'P 1'
#
loop_
_entity.id
_entity.type
_entity.pdbx_description
1 polymer ?
#
loop_
_entity_poly.entity_id
_entity_poly.type
_entity_poly.pdbx_seq_one_letter_code
_entity_poly.pdbx_strand_id
1 'polypeptide(L)'
;DKAALEDFLRMEKWIFDSPDLAGEAFRDFIKQFYQGNGLVNGTVRIGEEAVDLSQVTLPVLNIYAEQDHLVPPDASRAMRGRLGTEDYTESSFRGGHIGIYVSGRAQREVPATIDGWLKARDV
;
A
#
# COMPACT_ATOMS: atom_id res chain seq x y z
N ASP A 1 13.17 18.44 23.99
CA ASP A 1 13.59 17.02 24.03
C ASP A 1 14.44 16.76 22.79
N LYS A 2 15.68 16.29 22.96
CA LYS A 2 16.61 16.05 21.85
C LYS A 2 16.10 14.94 20.92
N ALA A 3 15.49 13.88 21.46
CA ALA A 3 15.00 12.77 20.66
C ALA A 3 13.83 13.20 19.76
N ALA A 4 12.87 13.96 20.33
CA ALA A 4 11.74 14.49 19.56
C ALA A 4 12.18 15.43 18.42
N LEU A 5 13.24 16.22 18.64
CA LEU A 5 13.81 17.08 17.60
C LEU A 5 14.49 16.26 16.49
N GLU A 6 15.23 15.21 16.84
CA GLU A 6 15.84 14.31 15.87
C GLU A 6 14.80 13.59 15.03
N ASP A 7 13.72 13.10 15.64
CA ASP A 7 12.64 12.43 14.92
C ASP A 7 11.89 13.40 13.99
N PHE A 8 11.66 14.64 14.42
CA PHE A 8 11.11 15.68 13.55
C PHE A 8 12.00 15.95 12.33
N LEU A 9 13.32 16.14 12.54
CA LEU A 9 14.26 16.39 11.44
C LEU A 9 14.39 15.20 10.48
N ARG A 10 14.29 13.96 10.97
CA ARG A 10 14.24 12.76 10.13
C ARG A 10 13.01 12.77 9.24
N MET A 11 11.85 13.12 9.79
CA MET A 11 10.60 13.23 9.03
C MET A 11 10.66 14.31 7.97
N GLU A 12 11.13 15.52 8.33
CA GLU A 12 11.30 16.63 7.38
C GLU A 12 12.24 16.24 6.24
N LYS A 13 13.40 15.66 6.56
CA LYS A 13 14.34 15.21 5.53
C LYS A 13 13.69 14.18 4.61
N TRP A 14 13.05 13.14 5.16
CA TRP A 14 12.41 12.10 4.34
C TRP A 14 11.33 12.65 3.41
N ILE A 15 10.49 13.58 3.87
CA ILE A 15 9.43 14.18 3.04
C ILE A 15 10.01 14.91 1.83
N PHE A 16 11.12 15.63 2.00
CA PHE A 16 11.70 16.47 0.94
C PHE A 16 12.81 15.78 0.13
N ASP A 17 13.28 14.60 0.53
CA ASP A 17 14.31 13.82 -0.15
C ASP A 17 13.70 12.82 -1.17
N SER A 18 12.76 13.33 -1.98
CA SER A 18 12.08 12.53 -3.01
C SER A 18 12.90 12.50 -4.31
N PRO A 19 13.20 11.33 -4.89
CA PRO A 19 13.92 11.24 -6.16
C PRO A 19 13.05 11.61 -7.36
N ASP A 20 13.68 12.00 -8.46
CA ASP A 20 13.01 12.23 -9.74
C ASP A 20 12.39 10.94 -10.30
N LEU A 21 11.27 11.11 -11.03
CA LEU A 21 10.59 10.03 -11.75
C LEU A 21 10.85 10.12 -13.25
N ALA A 22 11.06 8.98 -13.91
CA ALA A 22 11.11 8.93 -15.37
C ALA A 22 9.77 9.38 -15.98
N GLY A 23 9.80 10.41 -16.83
CA GLY A 23 8.59 11.09 -17.31
C GLY A 23 7.59 10.18 -18.03
N GLU A 24 8.08 9.25 -18.87
CA GLU A 24 7.22 8.29 -19.59
C GLU A 24 6.52 7.34 -18.61
N ALA A 25 7.24 6.82 -17.63
CA ALA A 25 6.67 5.94 -16.60
C ALA A 25 5.63 6.68 -15.74
N PHE A 26 5.90 7.93 -15.35
CA PHE A 26 4.93 8.75 -14.62
C PHE A 26 3.67 8.99 -15.44
N ARG A 27 3.79 9.38 -16.71
CA ARG A 27 2.63 9.63 -17.58
C ARG A 27 1.79 8.36 -17.77
N ASP A 28 2.44 7.23 -18.02
CA ASP A 28 1.76 5.95 -18.18
C ASP A 28 1.05 5.55 -16.88
N PHE A 29 1.69 5.76 -15.72
CA PHE A 29 1.08 5.49 -14.43
C PHE A 29 -0.18 6.33 -14.19
N ILE A 30 -0.11 7.64 -14.43
CA ILE A 30 -1.27 8.54 -14.28
C ILE A 30 -2.42 8.16 -15.22
N LYS A 31 -2.13 7.88 -16.49
CA LYS A 31 -3.17 7.54 -17.48
C LYS A 31 -3.80 6.18 -17.20
N GLN A 32 -3.01 5.15 -16.94
CA GLN A 32 -3.51 3.79 -16.79
C GLN A 32 -4.19 3.57 -15.44
N PHE A 33 -3.60 4.04 -14.33
CA PHE A 33 -4.08 3.71 -12.99
C PHE A 33 -5.01 4.78 -12.42
N TYR A 34 -4.61 6.06 -12.41
CA TYR A 34 -5.44 7.12 -11.82
C TYR A 34 -6.65 7.49 -12.68
N GLN A 35 -6.43 7.74 -13.97
CA GLN A 35 -7.50 8.17 -14.87
C GLN A 35 -8.31 6.99 -15.42
N GLY A 36 -7.61 5.92 -15.82
CA GLY A 36 -8.22 4.75 -16.45
C GLY A 36 -8.77 3.70 -15.49
N ASN A 37 -8.42 3.75 -14.21
CA ASN A 37 -8.71 2.70 -13.21
C ASN A 37 -8.40 1.29 -13.76
N GLY A 38 -7.30 1.17 -14.49
CA GLY A 38 -7.11 0.06 -15.42
C GLY A 38 -6.90 -1.29 -14.76
N LEU A 39 -6.49 -1.34 -13.48
CA LEU A 39 -6.44 -2.60 -12.71
C LEU A 39 -7.83 -3.20 -12.51
N VAL A 40 -8.83 -2.35 -12.24
CA VAL A 40 -10.23 -2.80 -12.08
C VAL A 40 -10.87 -3.09 -13.43
N ASN A 41 -10.53 -2.30 -14.45
CA ASN A 41 -11.11 -2.41 -15.78
C ASN A 41 -10.40 -3.44 -16.69
N GLY A 42 -9.30 -4.06 -16.24
CA GLY A 42 -8.52 -5.03 -17.03
C GLY A 42 -7.83 -4.42 -18.25
N THR A 43 -7.43 -3.15 -18.19
CA THR A 43 -6.85 -2.40 -19.33
C THR A 43 -5.37 -2.08 -19.17
N VAL A 44 -4.76 -2.41 -18.03
CA VAL A 44 -3.34 -2.13 -17.77
C VAL A 44 -2.46 -3.04 -18.62
N ARG A 45 -1.42 -2.44 -19.22
CA ARG A 45 -0.32 -3.15 -19.88
C ARG A 45 1.03 -2.64 -19.36
N ILE A 46 1.94 -3.58 -19.12
CA ILE A 46 3.33 -3.31 -18.75
C ILE A 46 4.22 -3.97 -19.80
N GLY A 47 4.88 -3.15 -20.62
CA GLY A 47 5.53 -3.66 -21.84
C GLY A 47 4.51 -4.32 -22.76
N GLU A 48 4.77 -5.56 -23.15
CA GLU A 48 3.89 -6.36 -24.02
C GLU A 48 2.86 -7.20 -23.23
N GLU A 49 2.92 -7.18 -21.90
CA GLU A 49 2.10 -8.02 -21.04
C GLU A 49 0.84 -7.29 -20.57
N ALA A 50 -0.31 -7.97 -20.63
CA ALA A 50 -1.53 -7.51 -20.00
C ALA A 50 -1.53 -7.85 -18.51
N VAL A 51 -1.96 -6.91 -17.67
CA VAL A 51 -2.08 -7.15 -16.23
C VAL A 51 -3.49 -7.64 -15.91
N ASP A 52 -3.57 -8.82 -15.28
CA ASP A 52 -4.81 -9.42 -14.80
C ASP A 52 -4.69 -9.72 -13.30
N LEU A 53 -5.53 -9.06 -12.48
CA LEU A 53 -5.56 -9.25 -11.03
C LEU A 53 -5.94 -10.69 -10.64
N SER A 54 -6.66 -11.42 -11.49
CA SER A 54 -7.02 -12.82 -11.24
C SER A 54 -5.79 -13.74 -11.18
N GLN A 55 -4.64 -13.31 -11.71
CA GLN A 55 -3.38 -14.07 -11.63
C GLN A 55 -2.72 -14.00 -10.25
N VAL A 56 -3.19 -13.12 -9.36
CA VAL A 56 -2.74 -13.10 -7.95
C VAL A 56 -3.45 -14.20 -7.18
N THR A 57 -2.83 -15.38 -7.15
CA THR A 57 -3.39 -16.62 -6.57
C THR A 57 -2.79 -17.01 -5.22
N LEU A 58 -1.73 -16.32 -4.78
CA LEU A 58 -1.14 -16.50 -3.45
C LEU A 58 -1.97 -15.80 -2.37
N PRO A 59 -1.86 -16.21 -1.09
CA PRO A 59 -2.44 -15.48 0.03
C PRO A 59 -2.06 -13.99 0.04
N VAL A 60 -3.03 -13.12 0.35
CA VAL A 60 -2.84 -11.67 0.39
C VAL A 60 -3.27 -11.09 1.73
N LEU A 61 -2.39 -10.26 2.31
CA LEU A 61 -2.67 -9.40 3.45
C LEU A 61 -2.75 -7.94 2.96
N ASN A 62 -3.94 -7.34 3.03
CA ASN A 62 -4.17 -5.94 2.73
C ASN A 62 -4.18 -5.10 4.02
N ILE A 63 -3.21 -4.20 4.17
CA ILE A 63 -3.06 -3.35 5.34
C ILE A 63 -3.33 -1.90 4.95
N TYR A 64 -4.20 -1.20 5.70
CA TYR A 64 -4.53 0.21 5.44
C TYR A 64 -4.81 0.99 6.73
N ALA A 65 -4.77 2.32 6.63
CA ALA A 65 -5.02 3.22 7.76
C ALA A 65 -6.41 3.87 7.67
N GLU A 66 -7.14 3.92 8.78
CA GLU A 66 -8.56 4.31 8.82
C GLU A 66 -8.81 5.80 8.52
N GLN A 67 -7.79 6.65 8.68
CA GLN A 67 -7.85 8.10 8.50
C GLN A 67 -6.93 8.55 7.36
N ASP A 68 -6.55 7.64 6.48
CA ASP A 68 -5.80 7.97 5.26
C ASP A 68 -6.70 8.74 4.29
N HIS A 69 -6.28 9.95 3.95
CA HIS A 69 -6.97 10.82 2.99
C HIS A 69 -6.29 10.81 1.61
N LEU A 70 -5.09 10.24 1.49
CA LEU A 70 -4.38 10.07 0.22
C LEU A 70 -4.82 8.78 -0.46
N VAL A 71 -4.95 7.70 0.31
CA VAL A 71 -5.53 6.43 -0.13
C VAL A 71 -6.67 6.07 0.83
N PRO A 72 -7.91 6.54 0.58
CA PRO A 72 -9.04 6.27 1.45
C PRO A 72 -9.25 4.77 1.67
N PRO A 73 -9.72 4.33 2.85
CA PRO A 73 -9.95 2.90 3.14
C PRO A 73 -10.77 2.16 2.08
N ASP A 74 -11.75 2.83 1.48
CA ASP A 74 -12.60 2.22 0.45
C ASP A 74 -11.82 1.95 -0.86
N ALA A 75 -10.80 2.76 -1.18
CA ALA A 75 -9.88 2.49 -2.28
C ALA A 75 -9.01 1.25 -2.00
N SER A 76 -8.52 1.08 -0.77
CA SER A 76 -7.79 -0.12 -0.36
C SER A 76 -8.67 -1.37 -0.38
N ARG A 77 -9.91 -1.28 0.10
CA ARG A 77 -10.88 -2.39 0.14
C ARG A 77 -11.40 -2.78 -1.24
N ALA A 78 -11.33 -1.90 -2.23
CA ALA A 78 -11.78 -2.19 -3.59
C ALA A 78 -11.05 -3.41 -4.20
N MET A 79 -9.89 -3.81 -3.68
CA MET A 79 -9.18 -5.01 -4.11
C MET A 79 -9.91 -6.32 -3.72
N ARG A 80 -10.75 -6.31 -2.69
CA ARG A 80 -11.48 -7.49 -2.22
C ARG A 80 -12.33 -8.09 -3.36
N GLY A 81 -12.19 -9.40 -3.56
CA GLY A 81 -12.95 -10.16 -4.56
C GLY A 81 -12.51 -9.93 -6.01
N ARG A 82 -11.36 -9.28 -6.25
CA ARG A 82 -10.79 -9.07 -7.60
C ARG A 82 -9.53 -9.90 -7.87
N LEU A 83 -9.02 -10.57 -6.85
CA LEU A 83 -7.83 -11.42 -6.94
C LEU A 83 -8.24 -12.87 -7.20
N GLY A 84 -7.31 -13.69 -7.69
CA GLY A 84 -7.53 -15.14 -7.90
C GLY A 84 -7.41 -16.00 -6.64
N THR A 85 -7.21 -15.37 -5.49
CA THR A 85 -7.11 -16.05 -4.18
C THR A 85 -8.38 -15.86 -3.37
N GLU A 86 -8.81 -16.92 -2.68
CA GLU A 86 -9.82 -16.83 -1.62
C GLU A 86 -9.16 -16.49 -0.26
N ASP A 87 -7.85 -16.69 -0.13
CA ASP A 87 -7.08 -16.34 1.05
C ASP A 87 -6.71 -14.85 1.02
N TYR A 88 -7.70 -14.03 1.40
CA TYR A 88 -7.59 -12.58 1.44
C TYR A 88 -7.93 -12.07 2.85
N THR A 89 -6.96 -11.46 3.51
CA THR A 89 -7.11 -10.88 4.85
C THR A 89 -6.94 -9.36 4.78
N GLU A 90 -7.78 -8.62 5.51
CA GLU A 90 -7.63 -7.18 5.70
C GLU A 90 -7.25 -6.86 7.16
N SER A 91 -6.38 -5.88 7.36
CA SER A 91 -6.08 -5.31 8.67
C SER A 91 -6.08 -3.79 8.60
N SER A 92 -6.99 -3.15 9.32
CA SER A 92 -7.01 -1.69 9.46
C SER A 92 -6.30 -1.24 10.73
N PHE A 93 -5.74 -0.04 10.71
CA PHE A 93 -5.16 0.60 11.88
C PHE A 93 -5.64 2.04 12.04
N ARG A 94 -5.77 2.47 13.30
CA ARG A 94 -6.08 3.87 13.63
C ARG A 94 -4.88 4.75 13.31
N GLY A 95 -5.01 5.60 12.29
CA GLY A 95 -4.00 6.58 11.91
C GLY A 95 -4.24 7.11 10.51
N GLY A 96 -3.45 8.11 10.10
CA GLY A 96 -3.38 8.58 8.71
C GLY A 96 -2.28 7.89 7.91
N HIS A 97 -2.11 8.33 6.66
CA HIS A 97 -1.20 7.73 5.66
C HIS A 97 0.19 7.38 6.20
N ILE A 98 0.92 8.37 6.68
CA ILE A 98 2.29 8.21 7.20
C ILE A 98 2.28 7.51 8.57
N GLY A 99 1.20 7.70 9.34
CA GLY A 99 1.05 7.19 10.70
C GLY A 99 1.19 5.67 10.82
N ILE A 100 0.92 4.94 9.73
CA ILE A 100 1.10 3.49 9.64
C ILE A 100 2.56 3.05 9.75
N TYR A 101 3.53 3.92 9.42
CA TYR A 101 4.96 3.61 9.47
C TYR A 101 5.68 4.28 10.65
N VAL A 102 5.22 5.47 11.05
CA VAL A 102 6.00 6.33 11.96
C VAL A 102 5.43 6.43 13.36
N SER A 103 4.15 6.07 13.57
CA SER A 103 3.58 6.12 14.91
C SER A 103 4.09 4.97 15.76
N GLY A 104 4.45 5.24 17.02
CA GLY A 104 4.92 4.20 17.94
C GLY A 104 3.90 3.08 18.16
N ARG A 105 2.60 3.35 17.94
CA ARG A 105 1.55 2.31 17.93
C ARG A 105 1.67 1.43 16.69
N ALA A 106 1.69 2.01 15.49
CA ALA A 106 1.74 1.24 14.26
C ALA A 106 3.04 0.43 14.13
N GLN A 107 4.17 0.95 14.62
CA GLN A 107 5.43 0.21 14.71
C GLN A 107 5.38 -1.04 15.59
N ARG A 108 4.41 -1.15 16.52
CA ARG A 108 4.14 -2.38 17.27
C ARG A 108 3.12 -3.25 16.57
N GLU A 109 2.02 -2.66 16.12
CA GLU A 109 0.87 -3.41 15.63
C GLU A 109 1.10 -3.97 14.21
N VAL A 110 1.65 -3.18 13.28
CA VAL A 110 1.84 -3.60 11.87
C VAL A 110 2.82 -4.78 11.76
N PRO A 111 4.03 -4.74 12.36
CA PRO A 111 4.94 -5.88 12.29
C PRO A 111 4.39 -7.14 12.97
N ALA A 112 3.68 -6.99 14.10
CA ALA A 112 3.06 -8.12 14.79
C ALA A 112 1.94 -8.76 13.96
N THR A 113 1.14 -7.96 13.25
CA THR A 113 0.13 -8.46 12.32
C THR A 113 0.76 -9.20 11.14
N ILE A 114 1.83 -8.66 10.56
CA ILE A 114 2.55 -9.32 9.45
C ILE A 114 3.16 -10.65 9.94
N ASP A 115 3.88 -10.65 11.06
CA ASP A 115 4.50 -11.84 11.67
C ASP A 115 3.45 -12.92 11.97
N GLY A 116 2.35 -12.55 12.63
CA GLY A 116 1.26 -13.48 12.93
C GLY A 116 0.60 -14.05 11.66
N TRP A 117 0.39 -13.21 10.64
CA TRP A 117 -0.20 -13.64 9.37
C TRP A 117 0.70 -14.59 8.60
N LEU A 118 2.02 -14.35 8.60
CA LEU A 118 3.01 -15.23 8.00
C LEU A 118 3.11 -16.57 8.74
N LYS A 119 3.25 -16.54 10.08
CA LYS A 119 3.33 -17.76 10.91
C LYS A 119 2.12 -18.68 10.77
N ALA A 120 0.93 -18.11 10.59
CA ALA A 120 -0.28 -18.89 10.35
C ALA A 120 -0.26 -19.69 9.03
N ARG A 121 0.70 -19.39 8.13
CA ARG A 121 0.88 -20.00 6.80
C ARG A 121 2.25 -20.66 6.63
N ASP A 122 3.08 -20.63 7.67
CA ASP A 122 4.38 -21.29 7.71
C ASP A 122 4.16 -22.75 8.16
N VAL A 123 4.05 -23.65 7.18
CA VAL A 123 3.80 -25.10 7.37
C VAL A 123 5.08 -25.88 7.12
#